data_AF-A0A1V4IAR8-F1
#
_entry.id   AF-A0A1V4IAR8-F1
#
_cell.length_a   1.000
_cell.length_b   1.000
_cell.length_c   1.000
_cell.angle_alpha   90.00
_cell.angle_beta   90.00
_cell.angle_gamma   90.00
#
_symmetry.space_group_name_H-M   'P 1'
#
loop_
_entity.id
_entity.type
_entity.pdbx_description
1 polymer ?
#
loop_
_entity_poly.entity_id
_entity_poly.type
_entity_poly.pdbx_seq_one_letter_code
_entity_poly.pdbx_strand_id
1 'polypeptide(L)'
;MFICLNFRKFKIITVLSLLLISSIIYTSIKHKDIIFTMLVEEDFSQIIQEIFDLRNEAILNKDVETLDILYTKETKYGLWAYEHEIKKMKYLHKWSEKQGVKFTDIKTITKIRSIKKKEDRYSINLMVSTEYNYSYEGEERTNMFRIGTYHYLDIQNRNDEWIILKEWYVDPFADSMHLDDIKSEEIKQYILSQPERDLSNINERRINAVKYADQYSGAASDEEYGFKYNNKYKNYNPLGGDCANFASQILYEGGKFRKTSTWNYDSSGGSKAWVNAQAFKNYMINSGRASVIAYGTYDKVYKASYKLLPGDFVAYEKNGKITHISVATGADSKGYSLVNCHNTDRHRVPWDLGWSNKGIKFWLVRVHY
;
A
#
# COMPACT_ATOMS: atom_id res chain seq x y z
N MET A 1 45.79 -45.19 44.50
CA MET A 1 46.23 -43.97 43.78
C MET A 1 45.11 -42.93 43.91
N PHE A 2 45.18 -42.09 44.95
CA PHE A 2 44.16 -41.06 45.20
C PHE A 2 44.44 -39.84 44.32
N ILE A 3 43.56 -39.55 43.38
CA ILE A 3 43.66 -38.34 42.55
C ILE A 3 43.27 -37.16 43.45
N CYS A 4 44.26 -36.48 44.01
CA CYS A 4 44.10 -35.21 44.70
C CYS A 4 43.77 -34.11 43.68
N LEU A 5 42.49 -33.98 43.33
CA LEU A 5 42.00 -32.84 42.56
C LEU A 5 42.12 -31.58 43.42
N ASN A 6 43.03 -30.69 43.04
CA ASN A 6 43.24 -29.39 43.67
C ASN A 6 41.89 -28.63 43.75
N PHE A 7 41.42 -28.33 44.97
CA PHE A 7 40.12 -27.72 45.26
C PHE A 7 39.80 -26.49 44.40
N ARG A 8 40.84 -25.75 43.97
CA ARG A 8 40.70 -24.58 43.08
C ARG A 8 40.34 -24.97 41.64
N LYS A 9 40.89 -26.08 41.12
CA LYS A 9 40.54 -26.63 39.79
C LYS A 9 39.12 -27.21 39.79
N PHE A 10 38.71 -27.86 40.88
CA PHE A 10 37.34 -28.39 41.01
C PHE A 10 36.29 -27.28 40.96
N LYS A 11 36.47 -26.19 41.72
CA LYS A 11 35.56 -25.01 41.69
C LYS A 11 35.44 -24.38 40.31
N ILE A 12 36.54 -24.25 39.56
CA ILE A 12 36.54 -23.67 38.20
C ILE A 12 35.75 -24.57 37.24
N ILE A 13 35.95 -25.89 37.31
CA ILE A 13 35.22 -26.85 36.48
C ILE A 13 33.71 -26.81 36.77
N THR A 14 33.31 -26.71 38.05
CA THR A 14 31.89 -26.59 38.44
C THR A 14 31.24 -25.30 37.92
N VAL A 15 31.93 -24.16 37.98
CA VAL A 15 31.40 -22.88 37.47
C VAL A 15 31.25 -22.92 35.95
N LEU A 16 32.24 -23.45 35.23
CA LEU A 16 32.18 -23.57 33.76
C LEU A 16 31.06 -24.51 33.31
N SER A 17 30.83 -25.62 34.03
CA SER A 17 29.73 -26.54 33.73
C SER A 17 28.35 -25.92 34.02
N LEU A 18 28.21 -25.14 35.09
CA LEU A 18 26.97 -24.37 35.35
C LEU A 18 26.70 -23.32 34.27
N LEU A 19 27.73 -22.61 33.79
CA LEU A 19 27.59 -21.65 32.69
C LEU A 19 27.17 -22.34 31.38
N LEU A 20 27.77 -23.49 31.06
CA LEU A 20 27.40 -24.29 29.89
C LEU A 20 25.94 -24.76 29.98
N ILE A 21 25.51 -25.27 31.14
CA ILE A 21 24.12 -25.70 31.38
C ILE A 21 23.17 -24.51 31.24
N SER A 22 23.52 -23.35 31.81
CA SER A 22 22.70 -22.14 31.68
C SER A 22 22.56 -21.67 30.23
N SER A 23 23.63 -21.77 29.43
CA SER A 23 23.61 -21.48 27.99
C SER A 23 22.75 -22.47 27.21
N ILE A 24 22.82 -23.77 27.52
CA ILE A 24 22.00 -24.81 26.87
C ILE A 24 20.53 -24.65 27.22
N ILE A 25 20.22 -24.32 28.48
CA ILE A 25 18.85 -24.01 28.92
C ILE A 25 18.35 -22.75 28.20
N TYR A 26 19.16 -21.70 28.12
CA TYR A 26 18.79 -20.47 27.41
C TYR A 26 18.53 -20.70 25.92
N THR A 27 19.40 -21.45 25.23
CA THR A 27 19.18 -21.80 23.82
C THR A 27 17.98 -22.71 23.63
N SER A 28 17.74 -23.67 24.54
CA SER A 28 16.56 -24.54 24.49
C SER A 28 15.25 -23.78 24.70
N ILE A 29 15.21 -22.81 25.64
CA ILE A 29 14.07 -21.92 25.85
C ILE A 29 13.84 -21.06 24.60
N LYS A 30 14.88 -20.39 24.09
CA LYS A 30 14.81 -19.60 22.85
C LYS A 30 14.33 -20.43 21.66
N HIS A 31 14.80 -21.67 21.53
CA HIS A 31 14.43 -22.55 20.42
C HIS A 31 12.97 -23.04 20.56
N LYS A 32 12.49 -23.30 21.77
CA LYS A 32 11.08 -23.60 22.03
C LYS A 32 10.18 -22.40 21.74
N ASP A 33 10.59 -21.19 22.13
CA ASP A 33 9.85 -19.97 21.82
C ASP A 33 9.78 -19.74 20.30
N ILE A 34 10.86 -20.00 19.57
CA ILE A 34 10.90 -19.91 18.10
C ILE A 34 9.98 -20.96 17.45
N ILE A 35 10.05 -22.23 17.87
CA ILE A 35 9.17 -23.29 17.34
C ILE A 35 7.70 -22.99 17.66
N PHE A 36 7.40 -22.60 18.89
CA PHE A 36 6.04 -22.26 19.31
C PHE A 36 5.52 -21.04 18.54
N THR A 37 6.36 -20.02 18.32
CA THR A 37 5.99 -18.86 17.49
C THR A 37 5.72 -19.28 16.05
N MET A 38 6.55 -20.16 15.46
CA MET A 38 6.34 -20.65 14.08
C MET A 38 5.05 -21.49 13.95
N LEU A 39 4.78 -22.40 14.88
CA LEU A 39 3.56 -23.23 14.86
C LEU A 39 2.29 -22.39 15.07
N VAL A 40 2.34 -21.41 15.97
CA VAL A 40 1.25 -20.45 16.18
C VAL A 40 1.09 -19.53 14.97
N GLU A 41 2.17 -19.11 14.32
CA GLU A 41 2.13 -18.30 13.10
C GLU A 41 1.51 -19.04 11.91
N GLU A 42 1.77 -20.34 11.73
CA GLU A 42 1.16 -21.14 10.66
C GLU A 42 -0.37 -21.21 10.81
N ASP A 43 -0.88 -21.50 12.01
CA ASP A 43 -2.33 -21.52 12.30
C ASP A 43 -2.98 -20.13 12.14
N PHE A 44 -2.38 -19.08 12.72
CA PHE A 44 -2.94 -17.73 12.62
C PHE A 44 -2.83 -17.14 11.21
N SER A 45 -1.81 -17.54 10.43
CA SER A 45 -1.69 -17.08 9.04
C SER A 45 -2.87 -17.59 8.21
N GLN A 46 -3.25 -18.86 8.37
CA GLN A 46 -4.43 -19.41 7.70
C GLN A 46 -5.72 -18.71 8.16
N ILE A 47 -5.94 -18.58 9.48
CA ILE A 47 -7.13 -17.91 10.03
C ILE A 47 -7.26 -16.48 9.50
N ILE A 48 -6.17 -15.72 9.49
CA ILE A 48 -6.16 -14.34 9.01
C ILE A 48 -6.42 -14.31 7.50
N GLN A 49 -5.80 -15.22 6.75
CA GLN A 49 -6.01 -15.30 5.31
C GLN A 49 -7.49 -15.59 4.98
N GLU A 50 -8.10 -16.55 5.65
CA GLU A 50 -9.53 -16.90 5.49
C GLU A 50 -10.46 -15.71 5.81
N ILE A 51 -10.18 -14.95 6.88
CA ILE A 51 -10.93 -13.72 7.21
C ILE A 51 -10.86 -12.71 6.07
N PHE A 52 -9.68 -12.49 5.48
CA PHE A 52 -9.51 -11.55 4.37
C PHE A 52 -10.14 -12.07 3.08
N ASP A 53 -10.09 -13.37 2.81
CA ASP A 53 -10.69 -13.98 1.62
C ASP A 53 -12.23 -13.87 1.67
N LEU A 54 -12.85 -14.23 2.81
CA LEU A 54 -14.29 -14.05 3.04
C LEU A 54 -14.71 -12.58 2.91
N ARG A 55 -13.92 -11.66 3.50
CA ARG A 55 -14.15 -10.22 3.37
C ARG A 55 -14.12 -9.76 1.91
N ASN A 56 -13.14 -10.23 1.14
CA ASN A 56 -12.96 -9.86 -0.26
C ASN A 56 -14.11 -10.36 -1.12
N GLU A 57 -14.53 -11.60 -0.94
CA GLU A 57 -15.70 -12.18 -1.61
C GLU A 57 -16.98 -11.39 -1.27
N ALA A 58 -17.16 -11.06 0.01
CA ALA A 58 -18.32 -10.29 0.45
C ALA A 58 -18.35 -8.87 -0.15
N ILE A 59 -17.19 -8.19 -0.21
CA ILE A 59 -17.05 -6.90 -0.88
C ILE A 59 -17.39 -7.02 -2.37
N LEU A 60 -16.86 -8.04 -3.05
CA LEU A 60 -17.08 -8.28 -4.48
C LEU A 60 -18.57 -8.47 -4.78
N ASN A 61 -19.25 -9.28 -3.98
CA ASN A 61 -20.65 -9.68 -4.18
C ASN A 61 -21.69 -8.73 -3.56
N LYS A 62 -21.25 -7.63 -2.92
CA LYS A 62 -22.12 -6.74 -2.13
C LYS A 62 -22.83 -7.46 -0.98
N ASP A 63 -22.22 -8.52 -0.43
CA ASP A 63 -22.78 -9.33 0.64
C ASP A 63 -22.54 -8.67 2.01
N VAL A 64 -23.57 -7.95 2.47
CA VAL A 64 -23.54 -7.26 3.76
C VAL A 64 -23.63 -8.24 4.93
N GLU A 65 -24.25 -9.40 4.74
CA GLU A 65 -24.47 -10.40 5.80
C GLU A 65 -23.15 -11.08 6.16
N THR A 66 -22.39 -11.52 5.14
CA THR A 66 -21.04 -12.08 5.36
C THR A 66 -20.09 -11.03 5.94
N LEU A 67 -20.20 -9.75 5.53
CA LEU A 67 -19.44 -8.69 6.20
C LEU A 67 -19.86 -8.50 7.66
N ASP A 68 -21.14 -8.65 8.00
CA ASP A 68 -21.65 -8.44 9.35
C ASP A 68 -21.09 -9.46 10.36
N ILE A 69 -21.01 -10.73 9.97
CA ILE A 69 -20.55 -11.82 10.86
C ILE A 69 -19.05 -11.72 11.19
N LEU A 70 -18.25 -11.07 10.34
CA LEU A 70 -16.81 -10.94 10.54
C LEU A 70 -16.42 -9.96 11.66
N TYR A 71 -17.35 -9.12 12.14
CA TYR A 71 -17.04 -8.07 13.11
C TYR A 71 -17.97 -8.09 14.32
N THR A 72 -17.44 -7.74 15.49
CA THR A 72 -18.30 -7.44 16.63
C THR A 72 -18.92 -6.06 16.47
N LYS A 73 -20.22 -5.94 16.74
CA LYS A 73 -20.91 -4.65 16.87
C LYS A 73 -21.15 -4.23 18.32
N GLU A 74 -20.69 -5.05 19.27
CA GLU A 74 -20.84 -4.79 20.72
C GLU A 74 -19.87 -3.71 21.21
N THR A 75 -18.77 -3.51 20.50
CA THR A 75 -17.76 -2.52 20.85
C THR A 75 -17.71 -1.41 19.81
N LYS A 76 -17.38 -0.20 20.26
CA LYS A 76 -17.21 0.97 19.38
C LYS A 76 -16.21 0.70 18.25
N TYR A 77 -15.10 0.03 18.55
CA TYR A 77 -14.03 -0.20 17.59
C TYR A 77 -14.35 -1.30 16.58
N GLY A 78 -15.09 -2.32 16.99
CA GLY A 78 -15.58 -3.35 16.06
C GLY A 78 -16.65 -2.78 15.12
N LEU A 79 -17.61 -2.01 15.66
CA LEU A 79 -18.61 -1.31 14.86
C LEU A 79 -17.97 -0.38 13.82
N TRP A 80 -16.95 0.38 14.23
CA TRP A 80 -16.21 1.25 13.31
C TRP A 80 -15.48 0.49 12.20
N ALA A 81 -14.87 -0.66 12.52
CA ALA A 81 -14.21 -1.51 11.52
C ALA A 81 -15.23 -2.08 10.51
N TYR A 82 -16.38 -2.53 10.97
CA TYR A 82 -17.47 -2.97 10.11
C TYR A 82 -18.00 -1.85 9.20
N GLU A 83 -18.37 -0.70 9.78
CA GLU A 83 -18.88 0.45 9.03
C GLU A 83 -17.88 0.93 7.98
N HIS A 84 -16.60 0.82 8.29
CA HIS A 84 -15.52 1.17 7.40
C HIS A 84 -15.47 0.24 6.16
N GLU A 85 -15.53 -1.08 6.33
CA GLU A 85 -15.58 -1.99 5.18
C GLU A 85 -16.86 -1.83 4.35
N ILE A 86 -18.00 -1.54 4.99
CA ILE A 86 -19.24 -1.21 4.26
C ILE A 86 -19.07 0.05 3.40
N LYS A 87 -18.36 1.07 3.90
CA LYS A 87 -18.06 2.28 3.11
C LYS A 87 -17.13 1.98 1.95
N LYS A 88 -16.07 1.20 2.18
CA LYS A 88 -15.13 0.75 1.15
C LYS A 88 -15.82 -0.04 0.05
N MET A 89 -16.67 -1.00 0.41
CA MET A 89 -17.48 -1.77 -0.55
C MET A 89 -18.32 -0.84 -1.42
N LYS A 90 -19.12 0.06 -0.80
CA LYS A 90 -19.95 1.03 -1.52
C LYS A 90 -19.11 1.93 -2.43
N TYR A 91 -17.94 2.36 -1.97
CA TYR A 91 -17.04 3.20 -2.73
C TYR A 91 -16.52 2.49 -3.99
N LEU A 92 -16.00 1.27 -3.84
CA LEU A 92 -15.46 0.49 -4.96
C LEU A 92 -16.52 0.25 -6.03
N HIS A 93 -17.74 -0.13 -5.65
CA HIS A 93 -18.84 -0.36 -6.59
C HIS A 93 -19.31 0.93 -7.29
N LYS A 94 -19.40 2.05 -6.58
CA LYS A 94 -19.72 3.34 -7.21
C LYS A 94 -18.63 3.80 -8.18
N TRP A 95 -17.37 3.57 -7.81
CA TRP A 95 -16.25 3.85 -8.71
C TRP A 95 -16.32 2.94 -9.93
N SER A 96 -16.56 1.63 -9.76
CA SER A 96 -16.63 0.70 -10.88
C SER A 96 -17.75 1.07 -11.87
N GLU A 97 -18.92 1.48 -11.35
CA GLU A 97 -20.04 2.00 -12.15
C GLU A 97 -19.64 3.25 -12.95
N LYS A 98 -18.99 4.24 -12.32
CA LYS A 98 -18.50 5.46 -13.01
C LYS A 98 -17.47 5.13 -14.10
N GLN A 99 -16.62 4.14 -13.86
CA GLN A 99 -15.56 3.74 -14.78
C GLN A 99 -16.07 2.84 -15.92
N GLY A 100 -17.24 2.22 -15.78
CA GLY A 100 -17.72 1.20 -16.71
C GLY A 100 -16.93 -0.10 -16.61
N VAL A 101 -16.53 -0.46 -15.40
CA VAL A 101 -15.79 -1.69 -15.10
C VAL A 101 -16.54 -2.57 -14.11
N LYS A 102 -16.22 -3.86 -14.13
CA LYS A 102 -16.63 -4.83 -13.12
C LYS A 102 -15.38 -5.38 -12.47
N PHE A 103 -15.32 -5.33 -11.13
CA PHE A 103 -14.34 -6.12 -10.40
C PHE A 103 -14.66 -7.61 -10.59
N THR A 104 -13.67 -8.38 -11.04
CA THR A 104 -13.81 -9.81 -11.32
C THR A 104 -13.24 -10.66 -10.20
N ASP A 105 -12.25 -10.14 -9.47
CA ASP A 105 -11.62 -10.84 -8.36
C ASP A 105 -10.90 -9.86 -7.42
N ILE A 106 -10.79 -10.20 -6.14
CA ILE A 106 -10.05 -9.45 -5.13
C ILE A 106 -9.23 -10.45 -4.31
N LYS A 107 -7.92 -10.48 -4.52
CA LYS A 107 -7.00 -11.40 -3.83
C LYS A 107 -6.19 -10.66 -2.82
N THR A 108 -6.02 -11.21 -1.63
CA THR A 108 -5.17 -10.62 -0.60
C THR A 108 -4.06 -11.58 -0.22
N ILE A 109 -2.85 -11.05 -0.04
CA ILE A 109 -1.77 -11.74 0.66
C ILE A 109 -1.58 -11.05 2.00
N THR A 110 -1.66 -11.81 3.09
CA THR A 110 -1.37 -11.33 4.44
C THR A 110 -0.01 -11.81 4.91
N LYS A 111 0.77 -10.93 5.56
CA LYS A 111 2.01 -11.31 6.25
C LYS A 111 1.99 -10.79 7.67
N ILE A 112 1.86 -11.71 8.61
CA ILE A 112 1.91 -11.41 10.04
C ILE A 112 3.31 -10.90 10.39
N ARG A 113 3.36 -9.78 11.12
CA ARG A 113 4.59 -9.15 11.62
C ARG A 113 4.80 -9.42 13.10
N SER A 114 3.72 -9.54 13.86
CA SER A 114 3.76 -9.89 15.27
C SER A 114 2.38 -10.30 15.75
N ILE A 115 2.33 -11.25 16.68
CA ILE A 115 1.12 -11.64 17.40
C ILE A 115 1.36 -11.42 18.91
N LYS A 116 0.35 -10.87 19.59
CA LYS A 116 0.35 -10.75 21.05
C LYS A 116 -0.95 -11.31 21.61
N LYS A 117 -0.86 -12.40 22.36
CA LYS A 117 -1.97 -12.94 23.15
C LYS A 117 -2.30 -12.00 24.30
N LYS A 118 -3.59 -11.70 24.47
CA LYS A 118 -4.20 -11.07 25.64
C LYS A 118 -5.12 -12.10 26.31
N GLU A 119 -5.74 -11.75 27.44
CA GLU A 119 -6.57 -12.70 28.22
C GLU A 119 -7.63 -13.40 27.37
N ASP A 120 -8.32 -12.65 26.51
CA ASP A 120 -9.50 -13.11 25.76
C ASP A 120 -9.39 -12.93 24.24
N ARG A 121 -8.25 -12.44 23.72
CA ARG A 121 -8.09 -12.04 22.32
C ARG A 121 -6.64 -12.06 21.86
N TYR A 122 -6.43 -11.90 20.55
CA TYR A 122 -5.11 -11.76 19.94
C TYR A 122 -4.98 -10.42 19.23
N SER A 123 -3.88 -9.72 19.47
CA SER A 123 -3.51 -8.49 18.80
C SER A 123 -2.44 -8.76 17.76
N ILE A 124 -2.70 -8.43 16.51
CA ILE A 124 -1.92 -8.85 15.35
C ILE A 124 -1.53 -7.59 14.56
N ASN A 125 -0.23 -7.45 14.29
CA ASN A 125 0.25 -6.51 13.28
C ASN A 125 0.48 -7.28 11.99
N LEU A 126 -0.06 -6.79 10.88
CA LEU A 126 0.06 -7.46 9.59
C LEU A 126 0.31 -6.46 8.47
N MET A 127 1.08 -6.90 7.49
CA MET A 127 1.12 -6.28 6.17
C MET A 127 0.10 -6.98 5.30
N VAL A 128 -0.68 -6.20 4.55
CA VAL A 128 -1.75 -6.68 3.69
C VAL A 128 -1.49 -6.14 2.29
N SER A 129 -1.51 -7.04 1.31
CA SER A 129 -1.31 -6.73 -0.09
C SER A 129 -2.53 -7.21 -0.87
N THR A 130 -3.42 -6.28 -1.23
CA THR A 130 -4.68 -6.60 -1.91
C THR A 130 -4.61 -6.23 -3.38
N GLU A 131 -4.73 -7.24 -4.23
CA GLU A 131 -4.83 -7.17 -5.67
C GLU A 131 -6.30 -7.13 -6.10
N TYR A 132 -6.63 -6.19 -6.98
CA TYR A 132 -7.96 -6.00 -7.54
C TYR A 132 -7.90 -6.27 -9.04
N ASN A 133 -8.64 -7.28 -9.49
CA ASN A 133 -8.80 -7.60 -10.90
C ASN A 133 -10.13 -7.05 -11.40
N TYR A 134 -10.12 -6.46 -12.60
CA TYR A 134 -11.30 -5.87 -13.20
C TYR A 134 -11.26 -5.95 -14.72
N SER A 135 -12.43 -5.95 -15.35
CA SER A 135 -12.56 -5.81 -16.80
C SER A 135 -13.56 -4.71 -17.13
N TYR A 136 -13.42 -4.14 -18.32
CA TYR A 136 -14.40 -3.19 -18.84
C TYR A 136 -15.66 -3.93 -19.31
N GLU A 137 -16.80 -3.25 -19.23
CA GLU A 137 -18.08 -3.79 -19.69
C GLU A 137 -17.99 -4.24 -21.16
N GLY A 138 -18.33 -5.51 -21.41
CA GLY A 138 -18.26 -6.10 -22.75
C GLY A 138 -16.87 -6.57 -23.19
N GLU A 139 -15.87 -6.55 -22.29
CA GLU A 139 -14.52 -7.03 -22.57
C GLU A 139 -14.07 -8.14 -21.61
N GLU A 140 -13.37 -9.13 -22.16
CA GLU A 140 -12.76 -10.23 -21.41
C GLU A 140 -11.35 -9.88 -20.88
N ARG A 141 -10.75 -8.81 -21.40
CA ARG A 141 -9.39 -8.44 -21.01
C ARG A 141 -9.37 -8.00 -19.55
N THR A 142 -8.57 -8.71 -18.76
CA THR A 142 -8.38 -8.40 -17.34
C THR A 142 -7.32 -7.33 -17.16
N ASN A 143 -7.63 -6.33 -16.35
CA ASN A 143 -6.73 -5.34 -15.79
C ASN A 143 -6.55 -5.60 -14.30
N MET A 144 -5.45 -5.10 -13.73
CA MET A 144 -5.14 -5.32 -12.33
C MET A 144 -4.47 -4.08 -11.71
N PHE A 145 -4.77 -3.84 -10.44
CA PHE A 145 -3.97 -2.97 -9.59
C PHE A 145 -3.81 -3.56 -8.19
N ARG A 146 -2.84 -3.06 -7.43
CA ARG A 146 -2.58 -3.54 -6.07
C ARG A 146 -2.42 -2.40 -5.08
N ILE A 147 -2.94 -2.62 -3.87
CA ILE A 147 -2.86 -1.69 -2.74
C ILE A 147 -2.23 -2.42 -1.57
N GLY A 148 -1.21 -1.79 -0.99
CA GLY A 148 -0.51 -2.25 0.19
C GLY A 148 -0.92 -1.43 1.41
N THR A 149 -1.32 -2.13 2.47
CA THR A 149 -1.76 -1.54 3.74
C THR A 149 -1.11 -2.25 4.92
N TYR A 150 -1.10 -1.56 6.06
CA TYR A 150 -0.50 -2.04 7.31
C TYR A 150 -1.55 -1.95 8.41
N HIS A 151 -1.92 -3.10 8.96
CA HIS A 151 -3.06 -3.22 9.88
C HIS A 151 -2.59 -3.57 11.28
N TYR A 152 -3.31 -3.03 12.25
CA TYR A 152 -3.37 -3.53 13.62
C TYR A 152 -4.77 -4.09 13.85
N LEU A 153 -4.84 -5.39 14.15
CA LEU A 153 -6.09 -6.15 14.23
C LEU A 153 -6.19 -6.83 15.61
N ASP A 154 -7.32 -6.67 16.29
CA ASP A 154 -7.66 -7.50 17.45
C ASP A 154 -8.75 -8.51 17.04
N ILE A 155 -8.49 -9.81 17.20
CA ILE A 155 -9.46 -10.89 16.93
C ILE A 155 -9.73 -11.74 18.16
N GLN A 156 -10.91 -12.33 18.22
CA GLN A 156 -11.32 -13.26 19.27
C GLN A 156 -12.10 -14.43 18.66
N ASN A 157 -11.82 -15.63 19.16
CA ASN A 157 -12.62 -16.80 18.80
C ASN A 157 -13.88 -16.83 19.69
N ARG A 158 -15.06 -16.93 19.08
CA ARG A 158 -16.35 -17.12 19.75
C ARG A 158 -17.08 -18.25 19.03
N ASN A 159 -17.42 -19.32 19.75
CA ASN A 159 -18.15 -20.47 19.19
C ASN A 159 -17.51 -21.03 17.90
N ASP A 160 -16.19 -21.24 17.93
CA ASP A 160 -15.38 -21.71 16.79
C ASP A 160 -15.26 -20.75 15.60
N GLU A 161 -15.82 -19.54 15.69
CA GLU A 161 -15.68 -18.48 14.69
C GLU A 161 -14.72 -17.37 15.15
N TRP A 162 -13.88 -16.88 14.23
CA TRP A 162 -12.96 -15.77 14.51
C TRP A 162 -13.58 -14.43 14.11
N ILE A 163 -13.76 -13.56 15.09
CA ILE A 163 -14.44 -12.28 14.92
C ILE A 163 -13.45 -11.14 15.16
N ILE A 164 -13.53 -10.11 14.32
CA ILE A 164 -12.75 -8.89 14.45
C ILE A 164 -13.37 -8.00 15.52
N LEU A 165 -12.59 -7.74 16.56
CA LEU A 165 -12.97 -6.84 17.65
C LEU A 165 -12.61 -5.39 17.37
N LYS A 166 -11.55 -5.17 16.59
CA LYS A 166 -10.99 -3.86 16.27
C LYS A 166 -10.00 -4.00 15.12
N GLU A 167 -10.02 -3.02 14.23
CA GLU A 167 -9.06 -2.92 13.14
C GLU A 167 -8.62 -1.46 12.97
N TRP A 168 -7.33 -1.24 12.74
CA TRP A 168 -6.76 0.07 12.41
C TRP A 168 -5.81 -0.07 11.24
N TYR A 169 -6.11 0.63 10.16
CA TYR A 169 -5.21 0.85 9.04
C TYR A 169 -5.53 2.19 8.37
N VAL A 170 -4.61 2.68 7.56
CA VAL A 170 -4.87 3.86 6.71
C VAL A 170 -5.55 3.37 5.44
N ASP A 171 -6.88 3.47 5.39
CA ASP A 171 -7.64 3.15 4.20
C ASP A 171 -7.55 4.29 3.16
N PRO A 172 -7.10 4.00 1.93
CA PRO A 172 -7.10 4.99 0.87
C PRO A 172 -8.50 5.47 0.44
N PHE A 173 -9.58 4.81 0.87
CA PHE A 173 -10.94 5.10 0.45
C PHE A 173 -11.82 5.80 1.51
N ALA A 174 -11.36 5.88 2.76
CA ALA A 174 -12.17 6.30 3.91
C ALA A 174 -12.87 7.67 3.73
N ASP A 175 -12.21 8.63 3.07
CA ASP A 175 -12.77 9.97 2.87
C ASP A 175 -13.64 10.08 1.59
N SER A 176 -13.64 9.08 0.70
CA SER A 176 -13.95 9.19 -0.74
C SER A 176 -15.42 9.00 -1.17
N MET A 177 -16.40 9.31 -0.33
CA MET A 177 -17.79 8.92 -0.60
C MET A 177 -18.61 9.82 -1.55
N HIS A 178 -18.03 10.87 -2.15
CA HIS A 178 -18.78 11.87 -2.94
C HIS A 178 -18.75 11.64 -4.46
N LEU A 179 -19.05 10.42 -4.90
CA LEU A 179 -19.12 10.10 -6.35
C LEU A 179 -20.44 10.56 -7.00
N ASP A 180 -21.51 10.73 -6.22
CA ASP A 180 -22.88 10.97 -6.71
C ASP A 180 -23.06 12.35 -7.39
N ASP A 181 -22.16 13.30 -7.14
CA ASP A 181 -22.23 14.67 -7.69
C ASP A 181 -21.55 14.80 -9.08
N ILE A 182 -20.95 13.72 -9.60
CA ILE A 182 -20.19 13.72 -10.85
C ILE A 182 -21.08 13.24 -11.99
N LYS A 183 -20.92 13.80 -13.19
CA LYS A 183 -21.60 13.35 -14.44
C LYS A 183 -21.14 11.95 -14.87
N SER A 184 -21.50 10.93 -14.08
CA SER A 184 -20.99 9.56 -14.17
C SER A 184 -21.18 8.97 -15.56
N GLU A 185 -22.35 9.17 -16.19
CA GLU A 185 -22.63 8.62 -17.51
C GLU A 185 -21.75 9.22 -18.62
N GLU A 186 -21.56 10.55 -18.65
CA GLU A 186 -20.67 11.20 -19.64
C GLU A 186 -19.23 10.69 -19.50
N ILE A 187 -18.77 10.53 -18.26
CA ILE A 187 -17.43 10.02 -17.96
C ILE A 187 -17.29 8.56 -18.39
N LYS A 188 -18.27 7.72 -18.04
CA LYS A 188 -18.31 6.31 -18.41
C LYS A 188 -18.23 6.13 -19.92
N GLN A 189 -19.10 6.80 -20.67
CA GLN A 189 -19.12 6.72 -22.14
C GLN A 189 -17.82 7.23 -22.78
N TYR A 190 -17.21 8.28 -22.21
CA TYR A 190 -15.91 8.73 -22.68
C TYR A 190 -14.82 7.68 -22.44
N ILE A 191 -14.75 7.07 -21.24
CA ILE A 191 -13.75 6.05 -20.90
C ILE A 191 -13.91 4.82 -21.79
N LEU A 192 -15.14 4.30 -21.94
CA LEU A 192 -15.43 3.10 -22.72
C LEU A 192 -15.10 3.26 -24.22
N SER A 193 -15.16 4.49 -24.74
CA SER A 193 -14.83 4.79 -26.13
C SER A 193 -13.32 4.99 -26.39
N GLN A 194 -12.48 5.03 -25.35
CA GLN A 194 -11.04 5.18 -25.54
C GLN A 194 -10.38 3.85 -25.96
N PRO A 195 -9.39 3.89 -26.87
CA PRO A 195 -8.56 2.74 -27.18
C PRO A 195 -7.45 2.56 -26.14
N GLU A 196 -6.78 1.41 -26.21
CA GLU A 196 -5.50 1.22 -25.54
C GLU A 196 -4.47 2.27 -26.02
N ARG A 197 -3.59 2.72 -25.11
CA ARG A 197 -2.52 3.67 -25.46
C ARG A 197 -1.27 2.92 -25.91
N ASP A 198 -0.73 3.32 -27.05
CA ASP A 198 0.61 2.90 -27.45
C ASP A 198 1.68 3.57 -26.58
N LEU A 199 2.28 2.79 -25.70
CA LEU A 199 3.40 3.18 -24.82
C LEU A 199 4.70 2.46 -25.18
N SER A 200 4.78 1.83 -26.36
CA SER A 200 5.95 1.04 -26.77
C SER A 200 7.19 1.90 -27.05
N ASN A 201 7.00 3.11 -27.58
CA ASN A 201 8.07 4.00 -28.04
C ASN A 201 8.45 5.11 -27.03
N ILE A 202 8.33 4.85 -25.73
CA ILE A 202 8.70 5.82 -24.71
C ILE A 202 10.22 5.84 -24.44
N ASN A 203 10.73 7.00 -24.03
CA ASN A 203 12.15 7.19 -23.69
C ASN A 203 12.65 6.17 -22.64
N GLU A 204 13.85 5.62 -22.83
CA GLU A 204 14.44 4.60 -21.95
C GLU A 204 14.52 5.02 -20.47
N ARG A 205 14.78 6.30 -20.19
CA ARG A 205 14.80 6.82 -18.81
C ARG A 205 13.42 6.73 -18.15
N ARG A 206 12.33 6.82 -18.92
CA ARG A 206 10.96 6.59 -18.42
C ARG A 206 10.73 5.11 -18.10
N ILE A 207 11.18 4.21 -18.98
CA ILE A 207 11.12 2.76 -18.75
C ILE A 207 11.83 2.40 -17.44
N ASN A 208 13.04 2.93 -17.23
CA ASN A 208 13.82 2.71 -16.01
C ASN A 208 13.16 3.33 -14.75
N ALA A 209 12.52 4.50 -14.89
CA ALA A 209 11.72 5.10 -13.82
C ALA A 209 10.55 4.20 -13.40
N VAL A 210 9.83 3.65 -14.38
CA VAL A 210 8.71 2.72 -14.13
C VAL A 210 9.20 1.45 -13.46
N LYS A 211 10.29 0.84 -13.95
CA LYS A 211 10.87 -0.36 -13.34
C LYS A 211 11.21 -0.15 -11.86
N TYR A 212 11.80 1.01 -11.54
CA TYR A 212 12.06 1.38 -10.15
C TYR A 212 10.77 1.51 -9.34
N ALA A 213 9.75 2.18 -9.90
CA ALA A 213 8.46 2.40 -9.25
C ALA A 213 7.72 1.08 -8.96
N ASP A 214 7.79 0.11 -9.87
CA ASP A 214 7.16 -1.20 -9.67
C ASP A 214 7.87 -2.00 -8.58
N GLN A 215 9.21 -2.05 -8.65
CA GLN A 215 10.04 -2.81 -7.71
C GLN A 215 9.91 -2.33 -6.26
N TYR A 216 9.82 -1.02 -6.03
CA TYR A 216 9.90 -0.43 -4.69
C TYR A 216 8.58 0.17 -4.18
N SER A 217 7.45 -0.28 -4.71
CA SER A 217 6.11 0.15 -4.29
C SER A 217 5.65 -0.40 -2.94
N GLY A 218 6.57 -0.75 -2.03
CA GLY A 218 6.27 -1.16 -0.66
C GLY A 218 5.41 -2.42 -0.57
N ALA A 219 4.39 -2.41 0.29
CA ALA A 219 3.45 -3.53 0.43
C ALA A 219 2.59 -3.79 -0.82
N ALA A 220 2.55 -2.87 -1.79
CA ALA A 220 1.88 -3.09 -3.07
C ALA A 220 2.80 -3.67 -4.16
N SER A 221 4.09 -3.81 -3.90
CA SER A 221 4.99 -4.45 -4.88
C SER A 221 4.60 -5.91 -5.06
N ASP A 222 5.00 -6.48 -6.18
CA ASP A 222 4.86 -7.92 -6.37
C ASP A 222 5.63 -8.71 -5.28
N GLU A 223 5.17 -9.92 -4.99
CA GLU A 223 5.81 -10.81 -4.02
C GLU A 223 7.24 -11.16 -4.44
N GLU A 224 7.53 -11.23 -5.74
CA GLU A 224 8.88 -11.47 -6.24
C GLU A 224 9.89 -10.39 -5.77
N TYR A 225 9.42 -9.16 -5.56
CA TYR A 225 10.22 -8.06 -5.02
C TYR A 225 10.26 -8.02 -3.48
N GLY A 226 9.46 -8.88 -2.83
CA GLY A 226 9.45 -9.11 -1.40
C GLY A 226 8.78 -8.01 -0.58
N PHE A 227 7.90 -7.20 -1.19
CA PHE A 227 7.13 -6.14 -0.53
C PHE A 227 8.00 -5.05 0.11
N LYS A 228 8.98 -4.53 -0.66
CA LYS A 228 10.09 -3.74 -0.12
C LYS A 228 10.05 -2.27 -0.52
N TYR A 229 10.51 -1.45 0.41
CA TYR A 229 11.02 -0.10 0.14
C TYR A 229 12.51 -0.15 -0.18
N ASN A 230 13.03 0.85 -0.88
CA ASN A 230 14.48 0.97 -1.08
C ASN A 230 15.18 1.39 0.22
N ASN A 231 16.00 0.49 0.77
CA ASN A 231 16.70 0.68 2.05
C ASN A 231 17.81 1.76 2.02
N LYS A 232 18.20 2.26 0.84
CA LYS A 232 19.10 3.41 0.71
C LYS A 232 18.46 4.72 1.18
N TYR A 233 17.13 4.75 1.23
CA TYR A 233 16.35 5.92 1.59
C TYR A 233 15.60 5.66 2.89
N LYS A 234 15.50 6.69 3.71
CA LYS A 234 14.65 6.66 4.90
C LYS A 234 13.20 6.52 4.45
N ASN A 235 12.48 5.61 5.10
CA ASN A 235 11.04 5.49 4.95
C ASN A 235 10.36 6.60 5.78
N TYR A 236 9.72 7.55 5.11
CA TYR A 236 8.99 8.65 5.74
C TYR A 236 7.50 8.34 5.93
N ASN A 237 7.00 7.13 5.65
CA ASN A 237 5.58 6.81 5.83
C ASN A 237 5.05 7.18 7.23
N PRO A 238 5.77 6.90 8.34
CA PRO A 238 5.32 7.29 9.68
C PRO A 238 5.44 8.79 9.99
N LEU A 239 6.23 9.54 9.20
CA LEU A 239 6.57 10.95 9.45
C LEU A 239 5.86 11.92 8.49
N GLY A 240 5.30 11.41 7.41
CA GLY A 240 4.76 12.18 6.28
C GLY A 240 5.83 12.54 5.25
N GLY A 241 5.40 12.68 3.99
CA GLY A 241 6.25 13.09 2.86
C GLY A 241 6.82 11.94 2.02
N ASP A 242 6.49 10.69 2.34
CA ASP A 242 7.08 9.55 1.63
C ASP A 242 6.62 9.43 0.17
N CYS A 243 5.40 9.88 -0.15
CA CYS A 243 4.93 9.99 -1.53
C CYS A 243 5.88 10.85 -2.42
N ALA A 244 6.36 11.99 -1.90
CA ALA A 244 7.30 12.84 -2.62
C ALA A 244 8.74 12.30 -2.58
N ASN A 245 9.13 11.68 -1.46
CA ASN A 245 10.40 10.97 -1.35
C ASN A 245 10.49 9.86 -2.41
N PHE A 246 9.46 9.05 -2.56
CA PHE A 246 9.39 7.98 -3.55
C PHE A 246 9.35 8.50 -4.98
N ALA A 247 8.55 9.53 -5.27
CA ALA A 247 8.57 10.19 -6.56
C ALA A 247 9.97 10.73 -6.90
N SER A 248 10.68 11.29 -5.91
CA SER A 248 12.04 11.77 -6.09
C SER A 248 13.03 10.63 -6.36
N GLN A 249 12.90 9.50 -5.66
CA GLN A 249 13.68 8.30 -5.91
C GLN A 249 13.45 7.75 -7.32
N ILE A 250 12.20 7.66 -7.78
CA ILE A 250 11.85 7.22 -9.14
C ILE A 250 12.58 8.08 -10.18
N LEU A 251 12.54 9.41 -10.03
CA LEU A 251 13.22 10.32 -10.94
C LEU A 251 14.76 10.22 -10.86
N TYR A 252 15.32 10.05 -9.66
CA TYR A 252 16.77 9.99 -9.48
C TYR A 252 17.35 8.63 -9.89
N GLU A 253 16.90 7.55 -9.22
CA GLU A 253 17.46 6.20 -9.38
C GLU A 253 17.07 5.60 -10.74
N GLY A 254 15.79 5.71 -11.12
CA GLY A 254 15.30 5.18 -12.40
C GLY A 254 15.47 6.18 -13.54
N GLY A 255 14.95 7.39 -13.36
CA GLY A 255 14.99 8.45 -14.37
C GLY A 255 16.34 9.12 -14.57
N LYS A 256 17.36 8.84 -13.75
CA LYS A 256 18.74 9.39 -13.85
C LYS A 256 18.82 10.93 -13.86
N PHE A 257 17.87 11.62 -13.23
CA PHE A 257 17.97 13.07 -13.06
C PHE A 257 19.14 13.44 -12.16
N ARG A 258 19.87 14.52 -12.47
CA ARG A 258 20.94 14.99 -11.59
C ARG A 258 20.36 15.67 -10.34
N LYS A 259 20.91 15.38 -9.16
CA LYS A 259 20.55 16.10 -7.92
C LYS A 259 21.05 17.55 -8.02
N THR A 260 20.42 18.44 -7.27
CA THR A 260 20.83 19.85 -7.12
C THR A 260 20.91 20.19 -5.65
N SER A 261 21.42 21.36 -5.27
CA SER A 261 21.36 21.79 -3.85
C SER A 261 19.93 21.87 -3.32
N THR A 262 18.97 22.26 -4.16
CA THR A 262 17.55 22.41 -3.77
C THR A 262 16.82 21.06 -3.68
N TRP A 263 17.08 20.14 -4.61
CA TRP A 263 16.48 18.80 -4.66
C TRP A 263 17.58 17.76 -4.53
N ASN A 264 17.75 17.25 -3.31
CA ASN A 264 18.82 16.35 -2.93
C ASN A 264 18.39 15.34 -1.87
N TYR A 265 19.19 14.29 -1.75
CA TYR A 265 19.16 13.34 -0.64
C TYR A 265 20.59 12.98 -0.26
N ASP A 266 20.91 13.02 1.02
CA ASP A 266 22.20 12.65 1.60
C ASP A 266 22.03 11.96 2.98
N SER A 267 23.11 11.84 3.75
CA SER A 267 23.10 11.18 5.06
C SER A 267 22.20 11.87 6.09
N SER A 268 21.87 13.16 5.92
CA SER A 268 20.94 13.90 6.77
C SER A 268 19.48 13.68 6.38
N GLY A 269 19.22 13.07 5.22
CA GLY A 269 17.90 12.84 4.66
C GLY A 269 17.67 13.60 3.37
N GLY A 270 16.38 13.78 3.02
CA GLY A 270 15.99 14.48 1.80
C GLY A 270 15.74 15.96 2.06
N SER A 271 16.13 16.81 1.11
CA SER A 271 15.81 18.24 1.15
C SER A 271 14.29 18.48 1.11
N LYS A 272 13.85 19.70 1.42
CA LYS A 272 12.41 20.03 1.38
C LYS A 272 11.79 19.73 0.01
N ALA A 273 12.46 20.07 -1.09
CA ALA A 273 11.95 19.76 -2.43
C ALA A 273 11.95 18.25 -2.75
N TRP A 274 12.72 17.44 -2.03
CA TRP A 274 12.74 15.99 -2.18
C TRP A 274 11.59 15.31 -1.43
N VAL A 275 11.32 15.70 -0.18
CA VAL A 275 10.38 14.96 0.70
C VAL A 275 9.02 15.63 0.88
N ASN A 276 8.84 16.91 0.53
CA ASN A 276 7.56 17.59 0.73
C ASN A 276 6.79 17.70 -0.60
N ALA A 277 5.57 17.17 -0.65
CA ALA A 277 4.75 17.10 -1.88
C ALA A 277 4.55 18.46 -2.58
N GLN A 278 4.23 19.51 -1.81
CA GLN A 278 4.08 20.87 -2.35
C GLN A 278 5.40 21.42 -2.90
N ALA A 279 6.49 21.28 -2.14
CA ALA A 279 7.80 21.77 -2.53
C ALA A 279 8.37 20.99 -3.73
N PHE A 280 8.13 19.68 -3.79
CA PHE A 280 8.47 18.83 -4.93
C PHE A 280 7.81 19.31 -6.21
N LYS A 281 6.46 19.45 -6.20
CA LYS A 281 5.71 19.94 -7.36
C LYS A 281 6.21 21.31 -7.81
N ASN A 282 6.39 22.24 -6.85
CA ASN A 282 6.86 23.58 -7.15
C ASN A 282 8.29 23.58 -7.72
N TYR A 283 9.20 22.77 -7.17
CA TYR A 283 10.56 22.63 -7.68
C TYR A 283 10.56 22.10 -9.12
N MET A 284 9.84 21.01 -9.39
CA MET A 284 9.80 20.38 -10.71
C MET A 284 9.34 21.35 -11.80
N ILE A 285 8.29 22.14 -11.52
CA ILE A 285 7.77 23.15 -12.44
C ILE A 285 8.75 24.33 -12.57
N ASN A 286 9.16 24.93 -11.45
CA ASN A 286 9.96 26.16 -11.46
C ASN A 286 11.37 25.94 -11.99
N SER A 287 11.93 24.73 -11.88
CA SER A 287 13.24 24.40 -12.44
C SER A 287 13.19 24.06 -13.93
N GLY A 288 12.02 24.07 -14.57
CA GLY A 288 11.83 23.64 -15.95
C GLY A 288 11.99 22.13 -16.18
N ARG A 289 11.99 21.32 -15.12
CA ARG A 289 12.04 19.84 -15.24
C ARG A 289 10.69 19.24 -15.56
N ALA A 290 9.62 20.02 -15.41
CA ALA A 290 8.27 19.60 -15.68
C ALA A 290 7.38 20.78 -16.11
N SER A 291 6.26 20.48 -16.75
CA SER A 291 5.22 21.43 -17.13
C SER A 291 3.83 20.89 -16.81
N VAL A 292 2.88 21.78 -16.58
CA VAL A 292 1.50 21.40 -16.25
C VAL A 292 0.76 21.06 -17.55
N ILE A 293 0.20 19.85 -17.61
CA ILE A 293 -0.68 19.39 -18.70
C ILE A 293 -2.09 19.95 -18.49
N ALA A 294 -2.62 19.81 -17.27
CA ALA A 294 -3.93 20.30 -16.88
C ALA A 294 -4.03 20.48 -15.36
N TYR A 295 -4.95 21.33 -14.93
CA TYR A 295 -5.25 21.58 -13.52
C TYR A 295 -6.74 21.77 -13.32
N GLY A 296 -7.30 21.15 -12.27
CA GLY A 296 -8.69 21.37 -11.88
C GLY A 296 -9.30 20.20 -11.12
N THR A 297 -10.61 20.27 -10.94
CA THR A 297 -11.43 19.15 -10.45
C THR A 297 -11.44 18.00 -11.45
N TYR A 298 -11.87 16.81 -11.01
CA TYR A 298 -11.87 15.60 -11.83
C TYR A 298 -12.52 15.80 -13.21
N ASP A 299 -13.71 16.40 -13.25
CA ASP A 299 -14.48 16.70 -14.47
C ASP A 299 -13.71 17.56 -15.48
N LYS A 300 -12.78 18.40 -15.00
CA LYS A 300 -11.95 19.27 -15.84
C LYS A 300 -10.73 18.56 -16.40
N VAL A 301 -10.23 17.52 -15.73
CA VAL A 301 -8.92 16.94 -16.05
C VAL A 301 -8.98 15.49 -16.55
N TYR A 302 -10.08 14.76 -16.36
CA TYR A 302 -10.12 13.32 -16.68
C TYR A 302 -9.88 13.01 -18.16
N LYS A 303 -10.29 13.89 -19.09
CA LYS A 303 -9.94 13.73 -20.52
C LYS A 303 -8.44 13.98 -20.74
N ALA A 304 -7.85 14.92 -20.00
CA ALA A 304 -6.42 15.24 -20.09
C ALA A 304 -5.51 14.18 -19.44
N SER A 305 -6.02 13.34 -18.52
CA SER A 305 -5.21 12.27 -17.89
C SER A 305 -4.71 11.25 -18.90
N TYR A 306 -5.38 11.07 -20.04
CA TYR A 306 -4.92 10.22 -21.13
C TYR A 306 -3.62 10.71 -21.80
N LYS A 307 -3.23 11.97 -21.56
CA LYS A 307 -1.96 12.54 -22.05
C LYS A 307 -0.77 12.27 -21.14
N LEU A 308 -0.98 11.72 -19.93
CA LEU A 308 0.11 11.35 -19.03
C LEU A 308 0.94 10.23 -19.64
N LEU A 309 2.26 10.39 -19.65
CA LEU A 309 3.17 9.32 -20.04
C LEU A 309 3.79 8.67 -18.80
N PRO A 310 4.25 7.42 -18.87
CA PRO A 310 4.98 6.82 -17.76
C PRO A 310 6.17 7.69 -17.33
N GLY A 311 6.31 7.89 -16.02
CA GLY A 311 7.27 8.82 -15.41
C GLY A 311 6.76 10.25 -15.21
N ASP A 312 5.60 10.63 -15.77
CA ASP A 312 4.88 11.85 -15.39
C ASP A 312 4.27 11.70 -13.98
N PHE A 313 3.73 12.76 -13.39
CA PHE A 313 3.10 12.64 -12.06
C PHE A 313 1.80 13.42 -11.92
N VAL A 314 0.98 12.96 -10.97
CA VAL A 314 -0.23 13.62 -10.50
C VAL A 314 0.05 14.20 -9.11
N ALA A 315 -0.23 15.49 -8.92
CA ALA A 315 -0.23 16.10 -7.60
C ALA A 315 -1.65 16.38 -7.14
N TYR A 316 -2.00 15.88 -5.96
CA TYR A 316 -3.34 15.97 -5.39
C TYR A 316 -3.40 17.15 -4.43
N GLU A 317 -4.28 18.10 -4.70
CA GLU A 317 -4.49 19.32 -3.93
C GLU A 317 -5.75 19.21 -3.09
N LYS A 318 -5.64 19.46 -1.78
CA LYS A 318 -6.76 19.64 -0.85
C LYS A 318 -6.58 20.98 -0.14
N ASN A 319 -7.62 21.82 -0.16
CA ASN A 319 -7.61 23.14 0.48
C ASN A 319 -6.40 24.03 0.08
N GLY A 320 -6.07 24.07 -1.22
CA GLY A 320 -4.98 24.90 -1.75
C GLY A 320 -3.57 24.37 -1.51
N LYS A 321 -3.41 23.20 -0.88
CA LYS A 321 -2.11 22.57 -0.60
C LYS A 321 -2.02 21.22 -1.29
N ILE A 322 -0.87 20.92 -1.88
CA ILE A 322 -0.58 19.57 -2.37
C ILE A 322 -0.36 18.64 -1.17
N THR A 323 -1.24 17.66 -1.04
CA THR A 323 -1.21 16.67 0.04
C THR A 323 -0.57 15.36 -0.38
N HIS A 324 -0.48 15.07 -1.68
CA HIS A 324 0.04 13.80 -2.18
C HIS A 324 0.62 13.91 -3.59
N ILE A 325 1.51 12.97 -3.92
CA ILE A 325 2.13 12.80 -5.25
C ILE A 325 2.02 11.33 -5.64
N SER A 326 1.61 11.06 -6.88
CA SER A 326 1.70 9.72 -7.47
C SER A 326 2.32 9.80 -8.86
N VAL A 327 3.19 8.84 -9.19
CA VAL A 327 3.88 8.80 -10.49
C VAL A 327 3.09 7.92 -11.44
N ALA A 328 2.77 8.42 -12.63
CA ALA A 328 2.16 7.64 -13.69
C ALA A 328 3.12 6.54 -14.14
N THR A 329 2.69 5.29 -14.10
CA THR A 329 3.51 4.13 -14.42
C THR A 329 3.03 3.37 -15.64
N GLY A 330 1.76 3.55 -16.05
CA GLY A 330 1.23 2.95 -17.26
C GLY A 330 -0.19 3.33 -17.57
N ALA A 331 -0.85 2.46 -18.34
CA ALA A 331 -2.25 2.56 -18.69
C ALA A 331 -2.93 1.19 -18.60
N ASP A 332 -4.24 1.17 -18.36
CA ASP A 332 -5.04 -0.04 -18.51
C ASP A 332 -5.50 -0.26 -19.97
N SER A 333 -6.34 -1.26 -20.20
CA SER A 333 -6.83 -1.66 -21.53
C SER A 333 -7.62 -0.58 -22.27
N LYS A 334 -8.18 0.42 -21.56
CA LYS A 334 -8.84 1.58 -22.18
C LYS A 334 -7.94 2.81 -22.21
N GLY A 335 -6.67 2.66 -21.88
CA GLY A 335 -5.74 3.78 -21.83
C GLY A 335 -5.87 4.64 -20.57
N TYR A 336 -6.65 4.24 -19.56
CA TYR A 336 -6.79 5.00 -18.32
C TYR A 336 -5.46 5.03 -17.57
N SER A 337 -5.08 6.17 -17.01
CA SER A 337 -3.76 6.30 -16.38
C SER A 337 -3.66 5.58 -15.04
N LEU A 338 -2.58 4.81 -14.89
CA LEU A 338 -2.25 4.06 -13.69
C LEU A 338 -1.05 4.68 -12.99
N VAL A 339 -1.06 4.70 -11.67
CA VAL A 339 -0.02 5.34 -10.84
C VAL A 339 0.53 4.43 -9.75
N ASN A 340 1.79 4.69 -9.37
CA ASN A 340 2.40 4.14 -8.16
C ASN A 340 2.71 5.28 -7.16
N CYS A 341 2.56 5.01 -5.87
CA CYS A 341 2.94 5.93 -4.78
C CYS A 341 3.12 5.21 -3.43
N HIS A 342 3.66 5.94 -2.45
CA HIS A 342 3.69 5.58 -1.02
C HIS A 342 2.67 6.43 -0.23
N ASN A 343 2.56 6.18 1.08
CA ASN A 343 1.53 6.72 2.00
C ASN A 343 0.13 6.18 1.67
N THR A 344 -0.06 4.89 1.97
CA THR A 344 -0.85 3.88 1.23
C THR A 344 -0.11 3.51 -0.04
N ASP A 345 0.50 2.32 0.00
CA ASP A 345 1.31 1.84 -1.10
C ASP A 345 0.42 1.47 -2.27
N ARG A 346 0.74 1.99 -3.45
CA ARG A 346 -0.04 1.79 -4.66
C ARG A 346 0.84 1.27 -5.78
N HIS A 347 0.36 0.24 -6.45
CA HIS A 347 0.95 -0.32 -7.65
C HIS A 347 -0.10 -0.35 -8.76
N ARG A 348 0.16 0.38 -9.83
CA ARG A 348 -0.70 0.43 -11.03
C ARG A 348 -2.16 0.82 -10.74
N VAL A 349 -2.39 1.62 -9.70
CA VAL A 349 -3.75 2.01 -9.29
C VAL A 349 -4.28 3.10 -10.21
N PRO A 350 -5.56 3.08 -10.63
CA PRO A 350 -6.18 4.18 -11.36
C PRO A 350 -5.98 5.52 -10.62
N TRP A 351 -5.51 6.52 -11.34
CA TRP A 351 -5.00 7.77 -10.75
C TRP A 351 -6.02 8.54 -9.88
N ASP A 352 -7.32 8.33 -10.09
CA ASP A 352 -8.41 8.99 -9.36
C ASP A 352 -8.99 8.17 -8.21
N LEU A 353 -8.71 6.87 -8.15
CA LEU A 353 -9.28 5.96 -7.14
C LEU A 353 -8.81 6.39 -5.74
N GLY A 354 -9.75 6.57 -4.80
CA GLY A 354 -9.49 7.13 -3.46
C GLY A 354 -9.28 8.65 -3.42
N TRP A 355 -9.60 9.38 -4.50
CA TRP A 355 -9.44 10.84 -4.59
C TRP A 355 -10.73 11.59 -4.98
N SER A 356 -11.90 11.04 -4.67
CA SER A 356 -13.21 11.61 -5.03
C SER A 356 -13.80 12.55 -3.96
N ASN A 357 -13.01 13.04 -3.01
CA ASN A 357 -13.49 13.98 -1.99
C ASN A 357 -13.85 15.33 -2.62
N LYS A 358 -14.87 16.00 -2.07
CA LYS A 358 -15.15 17.39 -2.42
C LYS A 358 -13.93 18.26 -2.16
N GLY A 359 -13.60 19.14 -3.12
CA GLY A 359 -12.48 20.07 -3.01
C GLY A 359 -11.12 19.50 -3.41
N ILE A 360 -11.04 18.23 -3.84
CA ILE A 360 -9.81 17.72 -4.46
C ILE A 360 -9.65 18.31 -5.86
N LYS A 361 -8.46 18.83 -6.11
CA LYS A 361 -8.02 19.22 -7.45
C LYS A 361 -6.75 18.46 -7.81
N PHE A 362 -6.55 18.27 -9.10
CA PHE A 362 -5.46 17.48 -9.64
C PHE A 362 -4.60 18.36 -10.50
N TRP A 363 -3.29 18.24 -10.33
CA TRP A 363 -2.30 18.76 -11.26
C TRP A 363 -1.75 17.57 -12.04
N LEU A 364 -2.06 17.52 -13.34
CA LEU A 364 -1.45 16.56 -14.24
C LEU A 364 -0.15 17.17 -14.76
N VAL A 365 0.99 16.56 -14.50
CA VAL A 365 2.30 17.20 -14.71
C VAL A 365 3.19 16.33 -15.60
N ARG A 366 3.56 16.88 -16.76
CA ARG A 366 4.53 16.30 -17.70
C ARG A 366 5.94 16.47 -17.16
N VAL A 367 6.70 15.38 -17.03
CA VAL A 367 8.13 15.46 -16.69
C VAL A 367 8.97 15.45 -17.97
N HIS A 368 10.05 16.22 -18.01
CA HIS A 368 10.97 16.32 -19.13
C HIS A 368 12.20 15.43 -18.89
N TYR A 369 12.09 14.17 -19.32
CA TYR A 369 13.16 13.15 -19.30
C TYR A 369 14.18 13.35 -20.40
#